data_AF-A0A2N6NZQ2-F1
#
_entry.id   AF-A0A2N6NZQ2-F1
#
_cell.length_a   1.000
_cell.length_b   1.000
_cell.length_c   1.000
_cell.angle_alpha   90.00
_cell.angle_beta   90.00
_cell.angle_gamma   90.00
#
_symmetry.space_group_name_H-M   'P 1'
#
loop_
_entity.id
_entity.type
_entity.pdbx_description
1 polymer ?
#
loop_
_entity_poly.entity_id
_entity_poly.type
_entity_poly.pdbx_seq_one_letter_code
_entity_poly.pdbx_strand_id
1 'polypeptide(L)'
;MSNEIHNPPVDYTDLSLRVQEQIRRKFLPLCTEDEKQQVQTTLMPMVQFAPSTVSTPSRHVLVTAKIPDQCQLLRWAVACFIYGMDKIEAAKKNGEYVKANREQLARFQLGRGPCIPLPKPPLRSSMTGLKRRASQTQSGDANDDDDDDDDDDNDSQRRVKSKTSLSQSDMLDSEIKRKVREAANESRRMELKNANGNREEDLINREAALMQREADLEKKEIELTCLKSDVESREVALEIREASAVQREADFERTLSTSQTPSDSRSVDLGHSESAMNHRLEALKTKENELNNRVVFLDMRKTELNNLEATMNSRATELNNREVVLKTRNTELNNLEAAIKTRNIELNNLEAAIDARNTELNNREAAMDIRDVQLKNRDTVLGGYEIDLGHCEVVTNSLPADLASCETALDSYETGQDDGEARLRNRETDLDNLEADLYSKEAPPTKQESDAVDCMATSGIRASQPDSATPPAQTAPRFDDKYIEEYRKCYNRAILDIMYLRSLGDTGRRMVQDEQFRDALMEEIKTTTGSLTDATDSAWKVFGYLARS
;
A
#
# COMPACT_ATOMS: atom_id res chain seq x y z
N MET A 1 34.23 45.70 21.61
CA MET A 1 34.09 44.27 21.96
C MET A 1 32.92 43.72 21.18
N SER A 2 33.12 42.63 20.45
CA SER A 2 32.06 41.89 19.75
C SER A 2 32.28 40.41 20.05
N ASN A 3 31.36 39.77 20.75
CA ASN A 3 31.52 38.36 21.12
C ASN A 3 31.27 37.51 19.87
N GLU A 4 32.33 37.01 19.24
CA GLU A 4 32.21 35.95 18.24
C GLU A 4 31.76 34.66 18.95
N ILE A 5 30.44 34.43 18.94
CA ILE A 5 29.85 33.17 19.39
C ILE A 5 30.28 32.10 18.38
N HIS A 6 31.38 31.43 18.70
CA HIS A 6 31.92 30.32 17.92
C HIS A 6 30.97 29.13 18.06
N ASN A 7 29.96 29.07 17.19
CA ASN A 7 29.05 27.92 17.12
C ASN A 7 29.89 26.64 16.97
N PRO A 8 29.65 25.61 17.80
CA PRO A 8 30.43 24.38 17.72
C PRO A 8 30.31 23.76 16.33
N PRO A 9 31.36 23.08 15.83
CA PRO A 9 31.33 22.44 14.52
C PRO A 9 30.18 21.44 14.46
N VAL A 10 29.23 21.68 13.56
CA VAL A 10 28.08 20.80 13.35
C VAL A 10 28.58 19.47 12.81
N ASP A 11 28.41 18.39 13.58
CA ASP A 11 28.52 17.05 13.02
C ASP A 11 27.29 16.75 12.16
N TYR A 12 27.52 16.59 10.85
CA TYR A 12 26.47 16.27 9.90
C TYR A 12 26.06 14.80 9.96
N THR A 13 26.85 13.95 10.62
CA THR A 13 26.54 12.53 10.90
C THR A 13 25.47 12.44 11.98
N ASP A 14 25.70 13.04 13.16
CA ASP A 14 24.67 13.23 14.19
C ASP A 14 23.43 13.94 13.62
N LEU A 15 23.58 15.03 12.84
CA LEU A 15 22.44 15.71 12.23
C LEU A 15 21.61 14.75 11.36
N SER A 16 22.26 13.87 10.60
CA SER A 16 21.58 12.87 9.76
C SER A 16 20.82 11.85 10.61
N LEU A 17 21.46 11.28 11.64
CA LEU A 17 20.82 10.35 12.57
C LEU A 17 19.64 11.00 13.31
N ARG A 18 19.82 12.23 13.78
CA ARG A 18 18.82 13.06 14.47
C ARG A 18 17.62 13.37 13.57
N VAL A 19 17.85 13.67 12.28
CA VAL A 19 16.77 13.88 11.30
C VAL A 19 16.05 12.58 10.97
N GLN A 20 16.77 11.47 10.74
CA GLN A 20 16.16 10.14 10.56
C GLN A 20 15.27 9.76 11.76
N GLU A 21 15.72 10.06 12.98
CA GLU A 21 14.96 9.78 14.20
C GLU A 21 13.72 10.67 14.35
N GLN A 22 13.75 11.93 13.91
CA GLN A 22 12.54 12.76 13.80
C GLN A 22 11.57 12.21 12.75
N ILE A 23 12.05 11.66 11.63
CA ILE A 23 11.21 10.97 10.64
C ILE A 23 10.55 9.73 11.27
N ARG A 24 11.30 8.90 12.01
CA ARG A 24 10.73 7.75 12.74
C ARG A 24 9.65 8.15 13.75
N ARG A 25 9.89 9.20 14.53
CA ARG A 25 8.98 9.60 15.63
C ARG A 25 7.75 10.40 15.21
N LYS A 26 7.80 11.12 14.08
CA LYS A 26 6.74 12.08 13.68
C LYS A 26 6.18 11.87 12.27
N PHE A 27 6.95 11.30 11.34
CA PHE A 27 6.51 11.10 9.96
C PHE A 27 5.98 9.68 9.72
N LEU A 28 6.68 8.65 10.19
CA LEU A 28 6.21 7.26 10.06
C LEU A 28 4.81 7.00 10.70
N PRO A 29 4.40 7.63 11.82
CA PRO A 29 3.03 7.47 12.35
C PRO A 29 1.92 8.00 11.43
N LEU A 30 2.25 8.77 10.38
CA LEU A 30 1.31 9.33 9.41
C LEU A 30 1.25 8.51 8.09
N CYS A 31 1.94 7.37 8.04
CA CYS A 31 2.07 6.48 6.89
C CYS A 31 1.32 5.15 7.14
N THR A 32 0.84 4.48 6.09
CA THR A 32 0.41 3.06 6.18
C THR A 32 1.61 2.13 6.40
N GLU A 33 1.40 0.85 6.74
CA GLU A 33 2.52 -0.08 6.94
C GLU A 33 3.39 -0.27 5.68
N ASP A 34 2.78 -0.35 4.49
CA ASP A 34 3.53 -0.42 3.22
C ASP A 34 4.35 0.85 2.98
N GLU A 35 3.78 2.02 3.30
CA GLU A 35 4.46 3.31 3.19
C GLU A 35 5.60 3.44 4.21
N LYS A 36 5.42 2.96 5.46
CA LYS A 36 6.48 2.90 6.46
C LYS A 36 7.63 2.04 5.98
N GLN A 37 7.34 0.87 5.41
CA GLN A 37 8.34 -0.03 4.85
C GLN A 37 9.10 0.62 3.67
N GLN A 38 8.40 1.31 2.77
CA GLN A 38 9.02 2.07 1.67
C GLN A 38 9.90 3.22 2.18
N VAL A 39 9.43 4.02 3.14
CA VAL A 39 10.22 5.10 3.76
C VAL A 39 11.45 4.52 4.46
N GLN A 40 11.30 3.45 5.23
CA GLN A 40 12.39 2.86 6.02
C GLN A 40 13.46 2.15 5.17
N THR A 41 13.06 1.44 4.11
CA THR A 41 14.00 0.71 3.21
C THR A 41 14.63 1.62 2.15
N THR A 42 13.84 2.51 1.55
CA THR A 42 14.26 3.25 0.34
C THR A 42 14.68 4.68 0.66
N LEU A 43 13.92 5.41 1.48
CA LEU A 43 14.15 6.84 1.68
C LEU A 43 15.09 7.14 2.86
N MET A 44 14.98 6.40 3.97
CA MET A 44 15.76 6.61 5.19
C MET A 44 17.29 6.57 4.95
N PRO A 45 17.85 5.64 4.14
CA PRO A 45 19.28 5.64 3.83
C PRO A 45 19.77 6.89 3.07
N MET A 46 18.84 7.60 2.40
CA MET A 46 19.12 8.80 1.60
C MET A 46 19.04 10.10 2.43
N VAL A 47 18.65 10.00 3.70
CA VAL A 47 18.64 11.10 4.68
C VAL A 47 20.08 11.29 5.20
N GLN A 48 20.90 11.97 4.41
CA GLN A 48 22.31 12.24 4.71
C GLN A 48 22.66 13.71 4.40
N PHE A 49 23.13 14.43 5.41
CA PHE A 49 23.43 15.86 5.32
C PHE A 49 24.92 16.14 5.09
N ALA A 50 25.17 17.27 4.45
CA ALA A 50 26.47 17.89 4.30
C ALA A 50 26.29 19.42 4.43
N PRO A 51 27.35 20.21 4.65
CA PRO A 51 27.25 21.68 4.75
C PRO A 51 26.48 22.33 3.58
N SER A 52 26.58 21.73 2.39
CA SER A 52 25.96 22.19 1.14
C SER A 52 24.49 21.79 0.95
N THR A 53 23.90 20.99 1.85
CA THR A 53 22.52 20.48 1.72
C THR A 53 21.56 20.96 2.83
N VAL A 54 22.05 21.31 4.02
CA VAL A 54 21.20 21.77 5.15
C VAL A 54 20.36 23.00 4.79
N SER A 55 20.93 23.97 4.05
CA SER A 55 20.20 25.19 3.66
C SER A 55 19.52 25.11 2.28
N THR A 56 19.94 24.18 1.41
CA THR A 56 19.55 24.13 -0.01
C THR A 56 18.99 22.75 -0.40
N PRO A 57 17.65 22.55 -0.39
CA PRO A 57 17.04 21.24 -0.65
C PRO A 57 17.40 20.67 -2.03
N SER A 58 17.54 21.53 -3.04
CA SER A 58 17.90 21.18 -4.42
C SER A 58 19.28 20.52 -4.60
N ARG A 59 20.06 20.37 -3.52
CA ARG A 59 21.34 19.63 -3.49
C ARG A 59 21.29 18.35 -2.64
N HIS A 60 20.20 18.08 -1.93
CA HIS A 60 20.07 16.92 -1.06
C HIS A 60 19.73 15.64 -1.86
N VAL A 61 20.26 14.48 -1.45
CA VAL A 61 20.14 13.21 -2.20
C VAL A 61 18.68 12.81 -2.44
N LEU A 62 17.82 12.89 -1.41
CA LEU A 62 16.36 12.72 -1.54
C LEU A 62 15.74 13.51 -2.71
N VAL A 63 16.28 14.69 -3.02
CA VAL A 63 15.72 15.68 -3.96
C VAL A 63 16.36 15.58 -5.35
N THR A 64 17.50 14.90 -5.49
CA THR A 64 18.26 14.78 -6.76
C THR A 64 18.36 13.37 -7.33
N ALA A 65 18.23 12.32 -6.50
CA ALA A 65 18.37 10.94 -6.93
C ALA A 65 17.21 10.43 -7.79
N LYS A 66 17.45 9.34 -8.54
CA LYS A 66 16.39 8.51 -9.13
C LYS A 66 15.84 7.58 -8.05
N ILE A 67 14.52 7.47 -7.97
CA ILE A 67 13.75 6.73 -6.96
C ILE A 67 12.57 6.05 -7.71
N PRO A 68 12.15 4.82 -7.34
CA PRO A 68 11.00 4.16 -7.98
C PRO A 68 9.72 5.00 -7.89
N ASP A 69 8.87 4.92 -8.91
CA ASP A 69 7.75 5.87 -9.06
C ASP A 69 6.68 5.71 -7.97
N GLN A 70 6.49 4.51 -7.42
CA GLN A 70 5.61 4.30 -6.26
C GLN A 70 6.05 5.10 -5.02
N CYS A 71 7.34 5.41 -4.89
CA CYS A 71 7.90 6.13 -3.74
C CYS A 71 7.94 7.66 -3.93
N GLN A 72 7.50 8.23 -5.06
CA GLN A 72 7.67 9.67 -5.34
C GLN A 72 6.82 10.55 -4.40
N LEU A 73 5.59 10.17 -4.09
CA LEU A 73 4.75 10.92 -3.15
C LEU A 73 5.39 10.94 -1.74
N LEU A 74 5.86 9.79 -1.26
CA LEU A 74 6.55 9.66 0.03
C LEU A 74 7.87 10.43 0.06
N ARG A 75 8.66 10.38 -1.02
CA ARG A 75 9.88 11.17 -1.21
C ARG A 75 9.61 12.66 -0.99
N TRP A 76 8.59 13.20 -1.65
CA TRP A 76 8.29 14.63 -1.55
C TRP A 76 7.67 15.00 -0.19
N ALA A 77 6.87 14.11 0.41
CA ALA A 77 6.39 14.26 1.77
C ALA A 77 7.54 14.32 2.80
N VAL A 78 8.52 13.41 2.72
CA VAL A 78 9.73 13.43 3.57
C VAL A 78 10.59 14.67 3.30
N ALA A 79 10.77 15.08 2.03
CA ALA A 79 11.52 16.29 1.70
C ALA A 79 10.86 17.56 2.27
N CYS A 80 9.53 17.66 2.19
CA CYS A 80 8.77 18.78 2.76
C CYS A 80 8.72 18.72 4.30
N PHE A 81 8.70 17.53 4.91
CA PHE A 81 8.84 17.36 6.36
C PHE A 81 10.19 17.90 6.86
N ILE A 82 11.29 17.59 6.16
CA ILE A 82 12.64 18.07 6.49
C ILE A 82 12.79 19.58 6.27
N TYR A 83 12.31 20.12 5.14
CA TYR A 83 12.68 21.47 4.68
C TYR A 83 11.57 22.53 4.71
N GLY A 84 10.31 22.12 4.90
CA GLY A 84 9.11 22.94 4.80
C GLY A 84 8.54 22.97 3.39
N MET A 85 7.20 22.93 3.27
CA MET A 85 6.49 22.97 1.98
C MET A 85 6.94 24.17 1.13
N ASP A 86 6.90 25.37 1.70
CA ASP A 86 7.20 26.64 1.01
C ASP A 86 8.62 26.63 0.39
N LYS A 87 9.58 25.98 1.08
CA LYS A 87 10.99 25.91 0.67
C LYS A 87 11.23 24.91 -0.46
N ILE A 88 10.39 23.87 -0.59
CA ILE A 88 10.42 22.95 -1.73
C ILE A 88 9.64 23.54 -2.92
N GLU A 89 8.49 24.16 -2.68
CA GLU A 89 7.68 24.80 -3.74
C GLU A 89 8.42 25.97 -4.44
N ALA A 90 9.34 26.64 -3.75
CA ALA A 90 10.23 27.65 -4.32
C ALA A 90 11.36 27.09 -5.21
N ALA A 91 11.63 25.78 -5.19
CA ALA A 91 12.77 25.18 -5.88
C ALA A 91 12.50 24.92 -7.37
N LYS A 92 12.94 25.83 -8.25
CA LYS A 92 12.66 25.88 -9.70
C LYS A 92 12.72 24.58 -10.51
N LYS A 93 13.51 23.56 -10.12
CA LYS A 93 13.58 22.28 -10.87
C LYS A 93 12.60 21.21 -10.41
N ASN A 94 12.08 21.32 -9.18
CA ASN A 94 11.51 20.20 -8.43
C ASN A 94 10.20 20.54 -7.67
N GLY A 95 9.93 21.82 -7.41
CA GLY A 95 8.76 22.26 -6.64
C GLY A 95 7.42 22.08 -7.35
N GLU A 96 7.43 21.77 -8.65
CA GLU A 96 6.21 21.60 -9.46
C GLU A 96 5.41 20.36 -9.05
N TYR A 97 6.09 19.24 -8.76
CA TYR A 97 5.41 18.02 -8.26
C TYR A 97 4.69 18.27 -6.93
N VAL A 98 5.30 19.04 -6.02
CA VAL A 98 4.71 19.38 -4.71
C VAL A 98 3.47 20.25 -4.87
N LYS A 99 3.49 21.22 -5.79
CA LYS A 99 2.31 22.05 -6.12
C LYS A 99 1.19 21.21 -6.73
N ALA A 100 1.52 20.31 -7.66
CA ALA A 100 0.54 19.44 -8.32
C ALA A 100 -0.11 18.41 -7.37
N ASN A 101 0.63 17.94 -6.35
CA ASN A 101 0.16 16.90 -5.42
C ASN A 101 -0.16 17.45 -4.01
N ARG A 102 -0.41 18.75 -3.88
CA ARG A 102 -0.55 19.45 -2.59
C ARG A 102 -1.66 18.87 -1.70
N GLU A 103 -2.77 18.41 -2.29
CA GLU A 103 -3.85 17.74 -1.57
C GLU A 103 -3.44 16.35 -1.06
N GLN A 104 -2.77 15.55 -1.89
CA GLN A 104 -2.27 14.23 -1.51
C GLN A 104 -1.17 14.30 -0.43
N LEU A 105 -0.45 15.42 -0.35
CA LEU A 105 0.55 15.70 0.68
C LEU A 105 -0.07 16.20 2.00
N ALA A 106 -1.30 16.75 1.98
CA ALA A 106 -1.94 17.30 3.17
C ALA A 106 -2.20 16.25 4.27
N ARG A 107 -2.39 14.97 3.90
CA ARG A 107 -2.56 13.86 4.86
C ARG A 107 -1.38 13.68 5.81
N PHE A 108 -0.17 14.09 5.39
CA PHE A 108 1.05 14.03 6.20
C PHE A 108 1.21 15.25 7.14
N GLN A 109 0.17 16.09 7.29
CA GLN A 109 0.09 17.20 8.26
C GLN A 109 1.27 18.20 8.16
N LEU A 110 1.80 18.39 6.95
CA LEU A 110 3.05 19.10 6.70
C LEU A 110 2.91 20.61 6.89
N GLY A 111 3.79 21.18 7.71
CA GLY A 111 3.86 22.62 7.93
C GLY A 111 4.40 23.40 6.72
N ARG A 112 4.08 24.70 6.68
CA ARG A 112 4.69 25.67 5.75
C ARG A 112 6.22 25.71 5.92
N GLY A 113 6.67 25.82 7.17
CA GLY A 113 8.08 25.69 7.57
C GLY A 113 8.50 24.23 7.83
N PRO A 114 9.82 23.98 8.00
CA PRO A 114 10.34 22.64 8.28
C PRO A 114 9.81 22.09 9.61
N CYS A 115 9.48 20.80 9.64
CA CYS A 115 9.00 20.11 10.84
C CYS A 115 10.16 19.69 11.79
N ILE A 116 11.40 20.01 11.40
CA ILE A 116 12.65 19.71 12.10
C ILE A 116 13.50 20.99 12.18
N PRO A 117 14.06 21.35 13.35
CA PRO A 117 15.02 22.45 13.44
C PRO A 117 16.35 22.07 12.75
N LEU A 118 16.66 22.73 11.65
CA LEU A 118 17.93 22.61 10.93
C LEU A 118 18.92 23.71 11.37
N PRO A 119 20.23 23.43 11.52
CA PRO A 119 21.20 24.43 11.95
C PRO A 119 21.40 25.53 10.91
N LYS A 120 21.65 26.76 11.40
CA LYS A 120 21.94 27.92 10.56
C LYS A 120 23.30 27.74 9.86
N PRO A 121 23.45 28.12 8.58
CA PRO A 121 24.72 27.99 7.87
C PRO A 121 25.77 28.95 8.46
N PRO A 122 27.07 28.57 8.49
CA PRO A 122 28.13 29.44 8.97
C PRO A 122 28.29 30.65 8.05
N LEU A 123 28.36 31.85 8.65
CA LEU A 123 28.69 33.09 7.96
C LEU A 123 30.16 33.06 7.52
N ARG A 124 30.44 33.39 6.26
CA ARG A 124 31.82 33.57 5.80
C ARG A 124 32.36 34.91 6.33
N SER A 125 33.41 34.84 7.16
CA SER A 125 34.17 36.01 7.57
C SER A 125 34.90 36.63 6.37
N SER A 126 34.85 37.96 6.27
CA SER A 126 35.59 38.73 5.27
C SER A 126 36.93 39.16 5.86
N MET A 127 38.04 38.64 5.32
CA MET A 127 39.39 38.98 5.77
C MET A 127 39.99 40.11 4.93
N THR A 128 40.02 41.31 5.49
CA THR A 128 40.92 42.40 5.07
C THR A 128 42.20 42.36 5.92
N GLY A 129 43.38 42.33 5.30
CA GLY A 129 44.67 42.09 6.00
C GLY A 129 45.57 43.33 6.15
N LEU A 130 46.53 43.27 7.09
CA LEU A 130 47.60 44.26 7.34
C LEU A 130 48.87 43.60 7.99
N LYS A 131 49.93 44.35 8.38
CA LYS A 131 51.36 43.87 8.37
C LYS A 131 52.28 44.25 9.59
N ARG A 132 53.36 43.44 9.85
CA ARG A 132 54.77 43.72 10.37
C ARG A 132 55.22 43.75 11.90
N ARG A 133 56.20 42.87 12.29
CA ARG A 133 57.64 43.06 12.84
C ARG A 133 58.02 43.66 14.27
N ALA A 134 59.00 43.11 15.08
CA ALA A 134 59.66 43.67 16.36
C ALA A 134 60.93 42.90 16.99
N SER A 135 61.77 43.45 17.94
CA SER A 135 62.97 42.79 18.67
C SER A 135 63.84 43.56 19.78
N GLN A 136 64.70 42.88 20.64
CA GLN A 136 66.01 43.26 21.39
C GLN A 136 66.16 43.57 22.98
N THR A 137 67.40 43.41 23.60
CA THR A 137 67.78 43.34 25.10
C THR A 137 69.31 43.59 25.55
N GLN A 138 69.72 43.46 26.88
CA GLN A 138 71.10 43.42 27.62
C GLN A 138 71.72 44.72 28.32
N SER A 139 72.73 44.84 29.27
CA SER A 139 73.56 44.06 30.33
C SER A 139 74.54 44.97 31.23
N GLY A 140 75.30 44.52 32.29
CA GLY A 140 76.39 45.30 33.07
C GLY A 140 77.06 44.74 34.41
N ASP A 141 78.19 45.34 34.96
CA ASP A 141 79.26 44.82 35.94
C ASP A 141 80.05 45.99 36.77
N ALA A 142 81.07 46.00 37.72
CA ALA A 142 81.79 45.19 38.82
C ALA A 142 82.92 46.01 39.69
N ASN A 143 83.64 45.44 40.73
CA ASN A 143 85.00 45.76 41.42
C ASN A 143 85.27 46.39 42.89
N ASP A 144 86.56 46.50 43.41
CA ASP A 144 87.13 46.27 44.83
C ASP A 144 88.43 47.10 45.40
N ASP A 145 88.95 47.00 46.70
CA ASP A 145 90.00 47.87 47.46
C ASP A 145 90.97 47.26 48.64
N ASP A 146 92.00 47.97 49.28
CA ASP A 146 93.13 47.53 50.29
C ASP A 146 93.79 48.58 51.38
N ASP A 147 94.72 48.27 52.39
CA ASP A 147 95.37 49.16 53.52
C ASP A 147 96.73 48.70 54.36
N ASP A 148 97.48 49.51 55.25
CA ASP A 148 98.84 49.21 56.02
C ASP A 148 99.43 50.14 57.26
N ASP A 149 100.45 49.80 58.18
CA ASP A 149 101.10 50.61 59.38
C ASP A 149 102.43 50.13 60.24
N ASP A 150 103.27 50.95 61.04
CA ASP A 150 104.51 50.58 61.98
C ASP A 150 105.29 51.65 62.97
N ASP A 151 106.30 51.29 63.89
CA ASP A 151 107.52 52.02 64.59
C ASP A 151 107.77 52.28 66.20
N ASP A 152 109.04 52.29 66.83
CA ASP A 152 109.52 52.73 68.26
C ASP A 152 111.10 52.68 68.71
N ASP A 153 111.64 53.37 69.80
CA ASP A 153 113.06 53.32 70.44
C ASP A 153 113.38 54.04 71.87
N ASN A 154 114.46 53.71 72.69
CA ASN A 154 115.01 54.50 73.90
C ASN A 154 116.39 54.12 74.67
N ASP A 155 117.02 54.99 75.56
CA ASP A 155 118.32 54.75 76.36
C ASP A 155 118.68 55.66 77.65
N SER A 156 119.68 55.29 78.52
CA SER A 156 120.90 56.10 78.97
C SER A 156 121.35 56.44 80.47
N GLN A 157 122.69 56.38 80.75
CA GLN A 157 123.72 57.28 81.43
C GLN A 157 123.67 58.00 82.85
N ARG A 158 124.85 58.50 83.40
CA ARG A 158 125.19 59.80 84.17
C ARG A 158 126.46 59.74 85.14
N ARG A 159 127.11 60.86 85.64
CA ARG A 159 128.56 60.94 86.15
C ARG A 159 129.04 62.14 87.13
N VAL A 160 130.24 62.06 87.82
CA VAL A 160 131.21 63.13 88.40
C VAL A 160 131.38 63.40 89.97
N LYS A 161 132.38 64.24 90.44
CA LYS A 161 133.15 64.32 91.76
C LYS A 161 133.08 65.67 92.58
N SER A 162 133.58 65.75 93.86
CA SER A 162 134.45 66.86 94.45
C SER A 162 134.88 66.72 95.96
N LYS A 163 135.36 67.79 96.69
CA LYS A 163 136.22 67.78 97.94
C LYS A 163 135.88 68.81 99.06
N THR A 164 136.47 68.66 100.28
CA THR A 164 136.51 69.65 101.42
C THR A 164 137.76 69.45 102.35
N SER A 165 138.03 70.29 103.38
CA SER A 165 139.22 70.24 104.31
C SER A 165 139.07 71.07 105.64
N LEU A 166 140.17 71.26 106.44
CA LEU A 166 140.39 72.00 107.75
C LEU A 166 140.43 71.11 109.04
N SER A 167 141.18 71.37 110.14
CA SER A 167 142.27 72.35 110.49
C SER A 167 143.29 71.76 111.53
N GLN A 168 143.92 72.54 112.44
CA GLN A 168 145.23 72.25 113.09
C GLN A 168 145.25 72.13 114.66
N SER A 169 146.32 71.46 115.15
CA SER A 169 147.02 71.57 116.46
C SER A 169 146.38 71.00 117.76
N ASP A 170 147.05 70.02 118.39
CA ASP A 170 147.85 70.23 119.62
C ASP A 170 148.61 68.93 120.05
N MET A 171 149.37 68.98 121.15
CA MET A 171 150.62 68.19 121.33
C MET A 171 150.61 67.14 122.47
N LEU A 172 151.41 66.08 122.28
CA LEU A 172 151.92 65.11 123.28
C LEU A 172 150.91 64.25 124.08
N ASP A 173 150.62 63.04 123.58
CA ASP A 173 150.75 61.77 124.35
C ASP A 173 150.64 60.55 123.40
N SER A 174 151.78 60.14 122.82
CA SER A 174 151.85 59.11 121.77
C SER A 174 152.63 57.88 122.22
N GLU A 175 151.92 56.77 122.43
CA GLU A 175 152.29 55.45 121.87
C GLU A 175 151.15 54.42 122.07
N ILE A 176 150.55 54.40 123.28
CA ILE A 176 149.66 53.31 123.75
C ILE A 176 148.38 53.15 122.90
N LYS A 177 147.81 54.26 122.38
CA LYS A 177 146.56 54.26 121.59
C LYS A 177 146.67 53.54 120.22
N ARG A 178 147.87 53.12 119.80
CA ARG A 178 148.09 52.40 118.53
C ARG A 178 147.52 50.98 118.55
N LYS A 179 147.90 50.17 119.53
CA LYS A 179 147.56 48.72 119.57
C LYS A 179 146.06 48.41 119.78
N VAL A 180 145.31 49.30 120.41
CA VAL A 180 143.86 49.10 120.64
C VAL A 180 143.05 49.21 119.34
N ARG A 181 143.51 50.00 118.35
CA ARG A 181 142.82 50.13 117.05
C ARG A 181 143.04 48.94 116.12
N GLU A 182 144.17 48.24 116.22
CA GLU A 182 144.45 47.07 115.40
C GLU A 182 143.51 45.90 115.75
N ALA A 183 143.33 45.62 117.05
CA ALA A 183 142.42 44.56 117.52
C ALA A 183 140.96 44.78 117.10
N ALA A 184 140.47 46.02 117.15
CA ALA A 184 139.10 46.36 116.76
C ALA A 184 138.85 46.19 115.24
N ASN A 185 139.85 46.45 114.41
CA ASN A 185 139.74 46.31 112.95
C ASN A 185 139.70 44.84 112.50
N GLU A 186 140.48 43.96 113.14
CA GLU A 186 140.53 42.55 112.74
C GLU A 186 139.25 41.78 113.10
N SER A 187 138.57 42.14 114.20
CA SER A 187 137.25 41.57 114.55
C SER A 187 136.20 41.85 113.47
N ARG A 188 136.10 43.12 113.02
CA ARG A 188 135.19 43.52 111.93
C ARG A 188 135.53 42.83 110.60
N ARG A 189 136.80 42.48 110.39
CA ARG A 189 137.29 41.78 109.20
C ARG A 189 136.79 40.34 109.13
N MET A 190 136.68 39.66 110.28
CA MET A 190 136.13 38.31 110.38
C MET A 190 134.61 38.29 110.21
N GLU A 191 133.89 39.25 110.80
CA GLU A 191 132.43 39.42 110.60
C GLU A 191 132.08 39.60 109.12
N LEU A 192 132.80 40.50 108.42
CA LEU A 192 132.62 40.72 106.98
C LEU A 192 132.91 39.46 106.15
N LYS A 193 133.86 38.61 106.58
CA LYS A 193 134.22 37.39 105.85
C LYS A 193 133.13 36.32 105.95
N ASN A 194 132.54 36.14 107.14
CA ASN A 194 131.40 35.24 107.33
C ASN A 194 130.14 35.78 106.63
N ALA A 195 129.89 37.10 106.71
CA ALA A 195 128.77 37.73 106.02
C ALA A 195 128.86 37.62 104.49
N ASN A 196 130.07 37.56 103.93
CA ASN A 196 130.26 37.30 102.51
C ASN A 196 130.01 35.82 102.16
N GLY A 197 130.59 34.88 102.93
CA GLY A 197 130.41 33.44 102.70
C GLY A 197 128.95 33.01 102.73
N ASN A 198 128.18 33.41 103.76
CA ASN A 198 126.75 33.10 103.85
C ASN A 198 125.95 33.68 102.67
N ARG A 199 126.35 34.85 102.16
CA ARG A 199 125.67 35.54 101.05
C ARG A 199 126.03 34.93 99.69
N GLU A 200 127.21 34.34 99.57
CA GLU A 200 127.68 33.58 98.41
C GLU A 200 126.98 32.21 98.35
N GLU A 201 126.78 31.56 99.51
CA GLU A 201 125.97 30.35 99.65
C GLU A 201 124.46 30.61 99.39
N ASP A 202 123.88 31.71 99.86
CA ASP A 202 122.52 32.15 99.50
C ASP A 202 122.35 32.36 97.98
N LEU A 203 123.39 32.91 97.30
CA LEU A 203 123.37 33.12 95.85
C LEU A 203 123.40 31.79 95.11
N ILE A 204 124.28 30.86 95.47
CA ILE A 204 124.36 29.51 94.88
C ILE A 204 123.04 28.75 95.05
N ASN A 205 122.44 28.80 96.25
CA ASN A 205 121.13 28.18 96.49
C ASN A 205 120.01 28.81 95.65
N ARG A 206 120.05 30.12 95.44
CA ARG A 206 119.07 30.84 94.60
C ARG A 206 119.27 30.58 93.11
N GLU A 207 120.51 30.42 92.65
CA GLU A 207 120.87 30.07 91.27
C GLU A 207 120.46 28.63 90.93
N ALA A 208 120.70 27.68 91.85
CA ALA A 208 120.18 26.31 91.74
C ALA A 208 118.64 26.26 91.70
N ALA A 209 117.96 27.07 92.53
CA ALA A 209 116.51 27.19 92.52
C ALA A 209 115.95 27.86 91.25
N LEU A 210 116.74 28.70 90.56
CA LEU A 210 116.38 29.26 89.26
C LEU A 210 116.54 28.22 88.14
N MET A 211 117.66 27.48 88.08
CA MET A 211 117.84 26.39 87.10
C MET A 211 116.77 25.30 87.23
N GLN A 212 116.38 24.92 88.46
CA GLN A 212 115.28 23.96 88.64
C GLN A 212 113.95 24.52 88.11
N ARG A 213 113.69 25.82 88.31
CA ARG A 213 112.48 26.48 87.82
C ARG A 213 112.49 26.65 86.29
N GLU A 214 113.66 26.80 85.69
CA GLU A 214 113.87 26.86 84.25
C GLU A 214 113.59 25.49 83.60
N ALA A 215 114.14 24.41 84.17
CA ALA A 215 113.80 23.04 83.76
C ALA A 215 112.32 22.68 83.98
N ASP A 216 111.70 23.16 85.07
CA ASP A 216 110.25 23.00 85.32
C ASP A 216 109.37 23.81 84.34
N LEU A 217 109.92 24.85 83.70
CA LEU A 217 109.26 25.63 82.65
C LEU A 217 109.44 24.98 81.27
N GLU A 218 110.66 24.56 80.91
CA GLU A 218 110.94 23.80 79.68
C GLU A 218 110.08 22.53 79.62
N LYS A 219 109.96 21.80 80.74
CA LYS A 219 109.06 20.65 80.85
C LYS A 219 107.59 21.00 80.58
N LYS A 220 107.13 22.18 81.01
CA LYS A 220 105.76 22.66 80.76
C LYS A 220 105.56 23.14 79.34
N GLU A 221 106.60 23.67 78.69
CA GLU A 221 106.57 24.02 77.28
C GLU A 221 106.45 22.76 76.40
N ILE A 222 107.15 21.68 76.77
CA ILE A 222 106.98 20.34 76.16
C ILE A 222 105.57 19.79 76.42
N GLU A 223 105.03 19.94 77.64
CA GLU A 223 103.66 19.52 77.97
C GLU A 223 102.59 20.32 77.19
N LEU A 224 102.77 21.64 77.05
CA LEU A 224 101.89 22.53 76.30
C LEU A 224 101.96 22.30 74.79
N THR A 225 103.13 22.04 74.22
CA THR A 225 103.27 21.69 72.79
C THR A 225 102.66 20.33 72.48
N CYS A 226 102.79 19.35 73.38
CA CYS A 226 102.08 18.07 73.29
C CYS A 226 100.56 18.28 73.33
N LEU A 227 100.04 19.03 74.32
CA LEU A 227 98.62 19.36 74.44
C LEU A 227 98.08 20.13 73.22
N LYS A 228 98.88 21.02 72.61
CA LYS A 228 98.53 21.73 71.37
C LYS A 228 98.33 20.74 70.22
N SER A 229 99.25 19.80 70.04
CA SER A 229 99.11 18.75 69.00
C SER A 229 97.93 17.80 69.24
N ASP A 230 97.57 17.53 70.50
CA ASP A 230 96.36 16.78 70.86
C ASP A 230 95.07 17.56 70.56
N VAL A 231 95.07 18.88 70.73
CA VAL A 231 93.93 19.75 70.37
C VAL A 231 93.78 19.81 68.86
N GLU A 232 94.85 20.09 68.11
CA GLU A 232 94.85 20.10 66.63
C GLU A 232 94.37 18.76 66.05
N SER A 233 94.84 17.64 66.63
CA SER A 233 94.39 16.28 66.24
C SER A 233 92.89 16.05 66.53
N ARG A 234 92.34 16.70 67.55
CA ARG A 234 90.91 16.60 67.93
C ARG A 234 90.03 17.55 67.11
N GLU A 235 90.55 18.69 66.69
CA GLU A 235 89.87 19.61 65.75
C GLU A 235 89.69 18.94 64.38
N VAL A 236 90.75 18.35 63.81
CA VAL A 236 90.68 17.55 62.58
C VAL A 236 89.72 16.35 62.74
N ALA A 237 89.72 15.67 63.89
CA ALA A 237 88.79 14.58 64.16
C ALA A 237 87.32 15.04 64.33
N LEU A 238 87.08 16.29 64.71
CA LEU A 238 85.75 16.90 64.76
C LEU A 238 85.28 17.32 63.36
N GLU A 239 86.14 17.95 62.56
CA GLU A 239 85.86 18.32 61.17
C GLU A 239 85.46 17.09 60.32
N ILE A 240 86.22 15.99 60.41
CA ILE A 240 85.90 14.71 59.76
C ILE A 240 84.55 14.16 60.24
N ARG A 241 84.22 14.34 61.52
CA ARG A 241 82.95 13.88 62.11
C ARG A 241 81.76 14.75 61.69
N GLU A 242 81.97 16.05 61.51
CA GLU A 242 80.99 17.00 61.01
C GLU A 242 80.69 16.76 59.53
N ALA A 243 81.72 16.62 58.69
CA ALA A 243 81.56 16.17 57.30
C ALA A 243 80.80 14.83 57.20
N SER A 244 81.10 13.88 58.10
CA SER A 244 80.38 12.61 58.22
C SER A 244 78.94 12.76 58.73
N ALA A 245 78.59 13.84 59.45
CA ALA A 245 77.22 14.15 59.85
C ALA A 245 76.43 14.75 58.68
N VAL A 246 76.98 15.78 58.02
CA VAL A 246 76.40 16.43 56.84
C VAL A 246 76.15 15.42 55.72
N GLN A 247 77.10 14.52 55.45
CA GLN A 247 76.91 13.47 54.45
C GLN A 247 75.75 12.53 54.80
N ARG A 248 75.61 12.12 56.07
CA ARG A 248 74.49 11.27 56.51
C ARG A 248 73.15 11.99 56.45
N GLU A 249 73.12 13.30 56.73
CA GLU A 249 71.91 14.12 56.61
C GLU A 249 71.47 14.23 55.14
N ALA A 250 72.40 14.53 54.23
CA ALA A 250 72.15 14.53 52.79
C ALA A 250 71.70 13.15 52.24
N ASP A 251 72.26 12.06 52.76
CA ASP A 251 71.82 10.70 52.42
C ASP A 251 70.44 10.36 52.99
N PHE A 252 70.07 10.90 54.16
CA PHE A 252 68.71 10.80 54.71
C PHE A 252 67.69 11.61 53.90
N GLU A 253 67.99 12.86 53.53
CA GLU A 253 67.12 13.64 52.62
C GLU A 253 66.96 12.97 51.26
N ARG A 254 68.06 12.44 50.70
CA ARG A 254 68.04 11.71 49.43
C ARG A 254 67.21 10.43 49.52
N THR A 255 67.35 9.64 50.57
CA THR A 255 66.56 8.40 50.75
C THR A 255 65.09 8.70 51.02
N LEU A 256 64.76 9.71 51.82
CA LEU A 256 63.39 10.21 51.99
C LEU A 256 62.79 10.61 50.65
N SER A 257 63.43 11.53 49.91
CA SER A 257 62.99 11.98 48.58
C SER A 257 62.82 10.83 47.58
N THR A 258 63.74 9.87 47.58
CA THR A 258 63.69 8.68 46.73
C THR A 258 62.55 7.73 47.14
N SER A 259 62.16 7.68 48.42
CA SER A 259 61.02 6.89 48.92
C SER A 259 59.66 7.58 48.77
N GLN A 260 59.65 8.92 48.75
CA GLN A 260 58.47 9.76 48.55
C GLN A 260 57.89 9.53 47.14
N THR A 261 58.73 9.62 46.10
CA THR A 261 58.29 9.51 44.70
C THR A 261 57.53 8.21 44.33
N PRO A 262 57.92 6.98 44.74
CA PRO A 262 57.13 5.77 44.51
C PRO A 262 55.89 5.65 45.41
N SER A 263 55.83 6.37 46.53
CA SER A 263 54.61 6.46 47.34
C SER A 263 53.58 7.37 46.66
N ASP A 264 54.02 8.53 46.17
CA ASP A 264 53.17 9.50 45.47
C ASP A 264 52.68 8.93 44.14
N SER A 265 53.54 8.28 43.35
CA SER A 265 53.11 7.63 42.10
C SER A 265 52.11 6.51 42.36
N ARG A 266 52.31 5.70 43.42
CA ARG A 266 51.37 4.64 43.81
C ARG A 266 50.02 5.20 44.29
N SER A 267 50.02 6.36 44.96
CA SER A 267 48.80 7.09 45.33
C SER A 267 48.03 7.52 44.07
N VAL A 268 48.74 8.08 43.08
CA VAL A 268 48.19 8.47 41.78
C VAL A 268 47.66 7.25 41.00
N ASP A 269 48.37 6.12 40.97
CA ASP A 269 47.90 4.89 40.32
C ASP A 269 46.63 4.33 40.97
N LEU A 270 46.53 4.38 42.30
CA LEU A 270 45.32 3.98 43.04
C LEU A 270 44.12 4.87 42.70
N GLY A 271 44.31 6.20 42.64
CA GLY A 271 43.26 7.14 42.23
C GLY A 271 42.78 6.94 40.78
N HIS A 272 43.68 6.59 39.85
CA HIS A 272 43.32 6.17 38.49
C HIS A 272 42.55 4.85 38.49
N SER A 273 42.96 3.87 39.31
CA SER A 273 42.28 2.57 39.43
C SER A 273 40.86 2.70 39.99
N GLU A 274 40.66 3.52 41.04
CA GLU A 274 39.35 3.85 41.58
C GLU A 274 38.46 4.54 40.53
N SER A 275 38.99 5.55 39.84
CA SER A 275 38.29 6.26 38.76
C SER A 275 37.87 5.30 37.63
N ALA A 276 38.74 4.37 37.24
CA ALA A 276 38.43 3.35 36.24
C ALA A 276 37.36 2.35 36.71
N MET A 277 37.36 1.95 37.99
CA MET A 277 36.30 1.12 38.56
C MET A 277 34.96 1.85 38.63
N ASN A 278 34.94 3.13 39.03
CA ASN A 278 33.72 3.94 39.07
C ASN A 278 33.12 4.15 37.66
N HIS A 279 33.95 4.43 36.65
CA HIS A 279 33.50 4.44 35.25
C HIS A 279 32.96 3.08 34.79
N ARG A 280 33.59 1.96 35.21
CA ARG A 280 33.12 0.61 34.89
C ARG A 280 31.79 0.27 35.58
N LEU A 281 31.54 0.78 36.79
CA LEU A 281 30.30 0.59 37.52
C LEU A 281 29.12 1.28 36.80
N GLU A 282 29.27 2.56 36.42
CA GLU A 282 28.24 3.26 35.65
C GLU A 282 28.09 2.69 34.23
N ALA A 283 29.15 2.16 33.62
CA ALA A 283 29.08 1.43 32.34
C ALA A 283 28.35 0.07 32.45
N LEU A 284 28.27 -0.54 33.63
CA LEU A 284 27.45 -1.73 33.88
C LEU A 284 25.99 -1.36 34.16
N LYS A 285 25.77 -0.35 35.01
CA LYS A 285 24.44 0.18 35.35
C LYS A 285 23.69 0.77 34.16
N THR A 286 24.39 1.39 33.21
CA THR A 286 23.81 1.81 31.93
C THR A 286 23.42 0.62 31.04
N LYS A 287 24.23 -0.44 30.99
CA LYS A 287 23.89 -1.69 30.28
C LYS A 287 22.74 -2.45 30.94
N GLU A 288 22.65 -2.47 32.26
CA GLU A 288 21.53 -3.05 33.00
C GLU A 288 20.21 -2.33 32.62
N ASN A 289 20.23 -1.00 32.59
CA ASN A 289 19.09 -0.21 32.10
C ASN A 289 18.79 -0.47 30.61
N GLU A 290 19.79 -0.64 29.74
CA GLU A 290 19.56 -1.03 28.34
C GLU A 290 18.89 -2.41 28.24
N LEU A 291 19.36 -3.40 29.01
CA LEU A 291 18.81 -4.75 29.04
C LEU A 291 17.38 -4.79 29.61
N ASN A 292 17.09 -4.04 30.67
CA ASN A 292 15.73 -3.94 31.22
C ASN A 292 14.76 -3.31 30.21
N ASN A 293 15.18 -2.25 29.50
CA ASN A 293 14.40 -1.68 28.39
C ASN A 293 14.22 -2.68 27.23
N ARG A 294 15.24 -3.51 26.94
CA ARG A 294 15.19 -4.58 25.94
C ARG A 294 14.14 -5.65 26.30
N VAL A 295 14.07 -6.05 27.57
CA VAL A 295 13.08 -7.02 28.08
C VAL A 295 11.67 -6.45 27.96
N VAL A 296 11.43 -5.23 28.45
CA VAL A 296 10.10 -4.56 28.34
C VAL A 296 9.66 -4.46 26.88
N PHE A 297 10.56 -4.09 25.96
CA PHE A 297 10.25 -4.07 24.53
C PHE A 297 9.91 -5.45 23.95
N LEU A 298 10.58 -6.51 24.38
CA LEU A 298 10.29 -7.89 23.96
C LEU A 298 8.95 -8.40 24.51
N ASP A 299 8.59 -8.06 25.74
CA ASP A 299 7.27 -8.39 26.30
C ASP A 299 6.14 -7.61 25.61
N MET A 300 6.34 -6.33 25.30
CA MET A 300 5.41 -5.57 24.42
C MET A 300 5.26 -6.28 23.07
N ARG A 301 6.37 -6.59 22.39
CA ARG A 301 6.39 -7.31 21.10
C ARG A 301 5.66 -8.67 21.17
N LYS A 302 5.76 -9.38 22.29
CA LYS A 302 5.08 -10.65 22.55
C LYS A 302 3.57 -10.46 22.71
N THR A 303 3.13 -9.41 23.43
CA THR A 303 1.69 -9.09 23.52
C THR A 303 1.10 -8.62 22.19
N GLU A 304 1.84 -7.85 21.38
CA GLU A 304 1.47 -7.51 20.01
C GLU A 304 1.24 -8.77 19.14
N LEU A 305 2.18 -9.73 19.19
CA LEU A 305 2.08 -10.98 18.44
C LEU A 305 0.91 -11.87 18.90
N ASN A 306 0.71 -12.03 20.20
CA ASN A 306 -0.42 -12.79 20.75
C ASN A 306 -1.78 -12.17 20.32
N ASN A 307 -1.88 -10.84 20.31
CA ASN A 307 -3.07 -10.14 19.85
C ASN A 307 -3.29 -10.34 18.34
N LEU A 308 -2.23 -10.28 17.53
CA LEU A 308 -2.30 -10.55 16.09
C LEU A 308 -2.77 -11.99 15.82
N GLU A 309 -2.22 -12.98 16.51
CA GLU A 309 -2.65 -14.38 16.44
C GLU A 309 -4.12 -14.54 16.80
N ALA A 310 -4.58 -13.91 17.89
CA ALA A 310 -6.00 -13.92 18.27
C ALA A 310 -6.92 -13.32 17.19
N THR A 311 -6.52 -12.21 16.54
CA THR A 311 -7.29 -11.62 15.44
C THR A 311 -7.29 -12.49 14.17
N MET A 312 -6.18 -13.18 13.87
CA MET A 312 -6.12 -14.12 12.75
C MET A 312 -7.00 -15.35 12.99
N ASN A 313 -6.97 -15.91 14.21
CA ASN A 313 -7.83 -17.04 14.59
C ASN A 313 -9.32 -16.65 14.53
N SER A 314 -9.69 -15.47 15.02
CA SER A 314 -11.05 -14.92 14.89
C SER A 314 -11.49 -14.83 13.42
N ARG A 315 -10.69 -14.20 12.56
CA ARG A 315 -10.93 -14.09 11.11
C ARG A 315 -11.00 -15.45 10.40
N ALA A 316 -10.21 -16.44 10.84
CA ALA A 316 -10.30 -17.80 10.31
C ALA A 316 -11.65 -18.44 10.63
N THR A 317 -12.15 -18.29 11.86
CA THR A 317 -13.50 -18.78 12.23
C THR A 317 -14.62 -18.06 11.48
N GLU A 318 -14.50 -16.74 11.26
CA GLU A 318 -15.45 -15.96 10.46
C GLU A 318 -15.52 -16.47 9.01
N LEU A 319 -14.35 -16.69 8.38
CA LEU A 319 -14.27 -17.20 7.00
C LEU A 319 -14.86 -18.61 6.88
N ASN A 320 -14.56 -19.52 7.83
CA ASN A 320 -15.15 -20.86 7.85
C ASN A 320 -16.67 -20.82 8.01
N ASN A 321 -17.20 -19.97 8.90
CA ASN A 321 -18.65 -19.78 9.05
C ASN A 321 -19.28 -19.23 7.76
N ARG A 322 -18.60 -18.31 7.07
CA ARG A 322 -19.06 -17.75 5.79
C ARG A 322 -19.05 -18.79 4.66
N GLU A 323 -18.08 -19.71 4.65
CA GLU A 323 -18.04 -20.85 3.73
C GLU A 323 -19.21 -21.83 3.96
N VAL A 324 -19.54 -22.13 5.23
CA VAL A 324 -20.72 -22.95 5.58
C VAL A 324 -22.00 -22.29 5.08
N VAL A 325 -22.20 -20.99 5.31
CA VAL A 325 -23.37 -20.25 4.79
C VAL A 325 -23.44 -20.28 3.26
N LEU A 326 -22.31 -20.12 2.56
CA LEU A 326 -22.28 -20.21 1.10
C LEU A 326 -22.63 -21.62 0.59
N LYS A 327 -22.16 -22.69 1.25
CA LYS A 327 -22.55 -24.08 0.95
C LYS A 327 -24.05 -24.28 1.13
N THR A 328 -24.64 -23.78 2.23
CA THR A 328 -26.10 -23.84 2.45
C THR A 328 -26.86 -23.11 1.35
N ARG A 329 -26.48 -21.87 1.01
CA ARG A 329 -27.13 -21.12 -0.09
C ARG A 329 -26.99 -21.81 -1.45
N ASN A 330 -25.88 -22.48 -1.73
CA ASN A 330 -25.73 -23.29 -2.94
C ASN A 330 -26.70 -24.47 -2.96
N THR A 331 -26.92 -25.15 -1.82
CA THR A 331 -27.92 -26.24 -1.76
C THR A 331 -29.36 -25.74 -1.89
N GLU A 332 -29.68 -24.57 -1.34
CA GLU A 332 -30.98 -23.92 -1.53
C GLU A 332 -31.25 -23.58 -3.01
N LEU A 333 -30.27 -23.00 -3.70
CA LEU A 333 -30.37 -22.64 -5.13
C LEU A 333 -30.54 -23.88 -6.02
N ASN A 334 -29.77 -24.94 -5.78
CA ASN A 334 -29.91 -26.20 -6.52
C ASN A 334 -31.32 -26.83 -6.33
N ASN A 335 -31.86 -26.77 -5.10
CA ASN A 335 -33.22 -27.24 -4.81
C ASN A 335 -34.30 -26.39 -5.49
N LEU A 336 -34.10 -25.06 -5.54
CA LEU A 336 -34.99 -24.14 -6.26
C LEU A 336 -34.97 -24.41 -7.77
N GLU A 337 -33.78 -24.63 -8.36
CA GLU A 337 -33.63 -24.96 -9.77
C GLU A 337 -34.32 -26.29 -10.13
N ALA A 338 -34.19 -27.31 -9.27
CA ALA A 338 -34.89 -28.58 -9.42
C ALA A 338 -36.42 -28.39 -9.36
N ALA A 339 -36.93 -27.61 -8.41
CA ALA A 339 -38.36 -27.31 -8.29
C ALA A 339 -38.91 -26.54 -9.51
N ILE A 340 -38.13 -25.60 -10.07
CA ILE A 340 -38.47 -24.87 -11.30
C ILE A 340 -38.52 -25.83 -12.50
N LYS A 341 -37.55 -26.74 -12.64
CA LYS A 341 -37.56 -27.77 -13.70
C LYS A 341 -38.79 -28.67 -13.60
N THR A 342 -39.15 -29.13 -12.40
CA THR A 342 -40.39 -29.91 -12.18
C THR A 342 -41.64 -29.12 -12.56
N ARG A 343 -41.76 -27.85 -12.12
CA ARG A 343 -42.87 -26.96 -12.50
C ARG A 343 -42.97 -26.75 -14.01
N ASN A 344 -41.86 -26.65 -14.72
CA ASN A 344 -41.88 -26.49 -16.18
C ASN A 344 -42.34 -27.77 -16.90
N ILE A 345 -42.01 -28.96 -16.36
CA ILE A 345 -42.53 -30.24 -16.88
C ILE A 345 -44.04 -30.35 -16.60
N GLU A 346 -44.50 -29.97 -15.41
CA GLU A 346 -45.94 -29.92 -15.06
C GLU A 346 -46.72 -28.99 -15.99
N LEU A 347 -46.18 -27.82 -16.34
CA LEU A 347 -46.80 -26.86 -17.27
C LEU A 347 -46.86 -27.40 -18.71
N ASN A 348 -45.74 -27.92 -19.24
CA ASN A 348 -45.72 -28.50 -20.60
C ASN A 348 -46.72 -29.67 -20.75
N ASN A 349 -46.87 -30.50 -19.70
CA ASN A 349 -47.86 -31.58 -19.68
C ASN A 349 -49.31 -31.06 -19.65
N LEU A 350 -49.56 -29.93 -18.97
CA LEU A 350 -50.88 -29.29 -18.94
C LEU A 350 -51.23 -28.64 -20.29
N GLU A 351 -50.26 -28.01 -20.96
CA GLU A 351 -50.40 -27.44 -22.30
C GLU A 351 -50.77 -28.53 -23.32
N ALA A 352 -50.00 -29.63 -23.37
CA ALA A 352 -50.30 -30.78 -24.22
C ALA A 352 -51.69 -31.41 -23.92
N ALA A 353 -52.14 -31.40 -22.66
CA ALA A 353 -53.47 -31.87 -22.28
C ALA A 353 -54.59 -30.91 -22.72
N ILE A 354 -54.32 -29.60 -22.80
CA ILE A 354 -55.24 -28.60 -23.33
C ILE A 354 -55.37 -28.77 -24.86
N ASP A 355 -54.27 -28.96 -25.58
CA ASP A 355 -54.31 -29.20 -27.04
C ASP A 355 -55.03 -30.51 -27.41
N ALA A 356 -54.82 -31.58 -26.63
CA ALA A 356 -55.58 -32.82 -26.74
C ALA A 356 -57.08 -32.63 -26.47
N ARG A 357 -57.46 -31.65 -25.64
CA ARG A 357 -58.87 -31.29 -25.42
C ARG A 357 -59.45 -30.42 -26.52
N ASN A 358 -58.69 -29.46 -27.04
CA ASN A 358 -59.10 -28.60 -28.14
C ASN A 358 -59.35 -29.42 -29.43
N THR A 359 -58.46 -30.36 -29.73
CA THR A 359 -58.62 -31.26 -30.88
C THR A 359 -59.85 -32.17 -30.76
N GLU A 360 -60.12 -32.73 -29.58
CA GLU A 360 -61.35 -33.49 -29.31
C GLU A 360 -62.62 -32.63 -29.43
N LEU A 361 -62.59 -31.37 -28.98
CA LEU A 361 -63.72 -30.45 -29.14
C LEU A 361 -63.99 -30.13 -30.62
N ASN A 362 -62.94 -29.82 -31.40
CA ASN A 362 -63.07 -29.55 -32.84
C ASN A 362 -63.61 -30.77 -33.61
N ASN A 363 -63.13 -31.98 -33.29
CA ASN A 363 -63.66 -33.22 -33.86
C ASN A 363 -65.14 -33.42 -33.55
N ARG A 364 -65.56 -33.07 -32.32
CA ARG A 364 -66.94 -33.20 -31.85
C ARG A 364 -67.86 -32.14 -32.47
N GLU A 365 -67.37 -30.93 -32.70
CA GLU A 365 -68.07 -29.86 -33.42
C GLU A 365 -68.35 -30.27 -34.87
N ALA A 366 -67.32 -30.70 -35.62
CA ALA A 366 -67.47 -31.22 -36.98
C ALA A 366 -68.42 -32.43 -37.06
N ALA A 367 -68.44 -33.29 -36.03
CA ALA A 367 -69.40 -34.40 -35.93
C ALA A 367 -70.84 -33.95 -35.64
N MET A 368 -71.07 -32.74 -35.12
CA MET A 368 -72.40 -32.13 -35.04
C MET A 368 -72.80 -31.50 -36.37
N ASP A 369 -71.90 -30.77 -37.05
CA ASP A 369 -72.18 -30.21 -38.39
C ASP A 369 -72.62 -31.29 -39.39
N ILE A 370 -71.93 -32.45 -39.39
CA ILE A 370 -72.31 -33.60 -40.21
C ILE A 370 -73.72 -34.11 -39.85
N ARG A 371 -74.08 -34.13 -38.56
CA ARG A 371 -75.43 -34.53 -38.12
C ARG A 371 -76.49 -33.52 -38.56
N ASP A 372 -76.20 -32.22 -38.46
CA ASP A 372 -77.13 -31.16 -38.87
C ASP A 372 -77.38 -31.17 -40.38
N VAL A 373 -76.36 -31.50 -41.19
CA VAL A 373 -76.52 -31.76 -42.63
C VAL A 373 -77.36 -33.03 -42.87
N GLN A 374 -77.12 -34.11 -42.10
CA GLN A 374 -77.94 -35.33 -42.19
C GLN A 374 -79.40 -35.11 -41.79
N LEU A 375 -79.68 -34.25 -40.81
CA LEU A 375 -81.04 -33.88 -40.40
C LEU A 375 -81.73 -33.06 -41.50
N LYS A 376 -81.09 -32.00 -42.01
CA LYS A 376 -81.60 -31.20 -43.14
C LYS A 376 -81.90 -32.07 -44.38
N ASN A 377 -81.06 -33.06 -44.67
CA ASN A 377 -81.28 -34.01 -45.77
C ASN A 377 -82.41 -35.02 -45.49
N ARG A 378 -82.78 -35.28 -44.23
CA ARG A 378 -83.97 -36.06 -43.89
C ARG A 378 -85.22 -35.21 -43.99
N ASP A 379 -85.16 -33.95 -43.57
CA ASP A 379 -86.28 -33.01 -43.63
C ASP A 379 -86.68 -32.71 -45.10
N THR A 380 -85.71 -32.56 -46.02
CA THR A 380 -86.01 -32.43 -47.46
C THR A 380 -86.60 -33.68 -48.08
N VAL A 381 -86.17 -34.88 -47.66
CA VAL A 381 -86.76 -36.15 -48.10
C VAL A 381 -88.19 -36.33 -47.55
N LEU A 382 -88.44 -35.93 -46.30
CA LEU A 382 -89.78 -35.94 -45.71
C LEU A 382 -90.73 -34.97 -46.41
N GLY A 383 -90.27 -33.75 -46.73
CA GLY A 383 -91.04 -32.80 -47.55
C GLY A 383 -91.30 -33.30 -48.97
N GLY A 384 -90.39 -34.10 -49.54
CA GLY A 384 -90.64 -34.83 -50.79
C GLY A 384 -91.80 -35.82 -50.66
N TYR A 385 -91.80 -36.67 -49.62
CA TYR A 385 -92.91 -37.59 -49.37
C TYR A 385 -94.23 -36.88 -49.05
N GLU A 386 -94.21 -35.71 -48.42
CA GLU A 386 -95.40 -34.88 -48.18
C GLU A 386 -96.01 -34.36 -49.50
N ILE A 387 -95.17 -33.95 -50.46
CA ILE A 387 -95.59 -33.56 -51.81
C ILE A 387 -96.15 -34.76 -52.58
N ASP A 388 -95.46 -35.91 -52.55
CA ASP A 388 -95.90 -37.14 -53.23
C ASP A 388 -97.26 -37.62 -52.68
N LEU A 389 -97.45 -37.58 -51.34
CA LEU A 389 -98.72 -37.91 -50.69
C LEU A 389 -99.83 -36.93 -51.08
N GLY A 390 -99.56 -35.62 -51.13
CA GLY A 390 -100.53 -34.62 -51.58
C GLY A 390 -100.91 -34.79 -53.06
N HIS A 391 -99.97 -35.18 -53.92
CA HIS A 391 -100.27 -35.53 -55.31
C HIS A 391 -101.14 -36.80 -55.40
N CYS A 392 -100.82 -37.85 -54.63
CA CYS A 392 -101.67 -39.03 -54.53
C CYS A 392 -103.08 -38.70 -54.02
N GLU A 393 -103.22 -37.82 -53.02
CA GLU A 393 -104.51 -37.36 -52.52
C GLU A 393 -105.34 -36.68 -53.61
N VAL A 394 -104.74 -35.76 -54.39
CA VAL A 394 -105.40 -35.11 -55.53
C VAL A 394 -105.87 -36.13 -56.57
N VAL A 395 -105.05 -37.12 -56.92
CA VAL A 395 -105.43 -38.20 -57.86
C VAL A 395 -106.56 -39.08 -57.29
N THR A 396 -106.53 -39.41 -55.99
CA THR A 396 -107.64 -40.15 -55.37
C THR A 396 -108.94 -39.33 -55.27
N ASN A 397 -108.85 -38.00 -55.29
CA ASN A 397 -110.01 -37.12 -55.30
C ASN A 397 -110.54 -36.82 -56.71
N SER A 398 -109.76 -36.99 -57.78
CA SER A 398 -110.26 -36.91 -59.18
C SER A 398 -110.93 -38.22 -59.61
N LEU A 399 -110.38 -39.36 -59.19
CA LEU A 399 -110.84 -40.70 -59.58
C LEU A 399 -112.36 -40.92 -59.50
N PRO A 400 -113.11 -40.43 -58.48
CA PRO A 400 -114.58 -40.55 -58.46
C PRO A 400 -115.29 -39.76 -59.56
N ALA A 401 -114.76 -38.61 -59.98
CA ALA A 401 -115.30 -37.82 -61.08
C ALA A 401 -114.96 -38.46 -62.45
N ASP A 402 -113.75 -39.00 -62.58
CA ASP A 402 -113.35 -39.79 -63.75
C ASP A 402 -114.23 -41.06 -63.88
N LEU A 403 -114.51 -41.74 -62.76
CA LEU A 403 -115.39 -42.92 -62.71
C LEU A 403 -116.83 -42.58 -63.08
N ALA A 404 -117.40 -41.51 -62.52
CA ALA A 404 -118.76 -41.05 -62.86
C ALA A 404 -118.89 -40.60 -64.33
N SER A 405 -117.81 -40.05 -64.91
CA SER A 405 -117.72 -39.76 -66.35
C SER A 405 -117.76 -41.05 -67.18
N CYS A 406 -117.04 -42.10 -66.77
CA CYS A 406 -117.13 -43.41 -67.41
C CYS A 406 -118.51 -44.09 -67.22
N GLU A 407 -119.14 -43.94 -66.05
CA GLU A 407 -120.48 -44.48 -65.75
C GLU A 407 -121.54 -43.84 -66.66
N THR A 408 -121.60 -42.51 -66.72
CA THR A 408 -122.50 -41.80 -67.65
C THR A 408 -122.21 -42.07 -69.14
N ALA A 409 -120.96 -42.37 -69.50
CA ALA A 409 -120.61 -42.82 -70.85
C ALA A 409 -121.15 -44.23 -71.15
N LEU A 410 -121.14 -45.15 -70.18
CA LEU A 410 -121.75 -46.47 -70.30
C LEU A 410 -123.28 -46.38 -70.38
N ASP A 411 -123.94 -45.55 -69.54
CA ASP A 411 -125.38 -45.28 -69.63
C ASP A 411 -125.77 -44.78 -71.04
N SER A 412 -124.95 -43.90 -71.63
CA SER A 412 -125.17 -43.38 -72.99
C SER A 412 -124.97 -44.44 -74.09
N TYR A 413 -124.18 -45.48 -73.82
CA TYR A 413 -123.98 -46.60 -74.73
C TYR A 413 -125.11 -47.63 -74.61
N GLU A 414 -125.56 -47.94 -73.39
CA GLU A 414 -126.68 -48.85 -73.13
C GLU A 414 -127.99 -48.27 -73.69
N THR A 415 -128.28 -46.99 -73.43
CA THR A 415 -129.43 -46.31 -74.06
C THR A 415 -129.32 -46.19 -75.58
N GLY A 416 -128.09 -46.10 -76.12
CA GLY A 416 -127.83 -46.17 -77.56
C GLY A 416 -128.05 -47.58 -78.15
N GLN A 417 -127.79 -48.63 -77.37
CA GLN A 417 -128.12 -50.01 -77.72
C GLN A 417 -129.64 -50.25 -77.67
N ASP A 418 -130.34 -49.71 -76.67
CA ASP A 418 -131.81 -49.76 -76.57
C ASP A 418 -132.51 -49.09 -77.76
N ASP A 419 -132.05 -47.91 -78.22
CA ASP A 419 -132.54 -47.31 -79.47
C ASP A 419 -132.24 -48.20 -80.68
N GLY A 420 -131.04 -48.80 -80.72
CA GLY A 420 -130.66 -49.79 -81.73
C GLY A 420 -131.60 -50.99 -81.77
N GLU A 421 -131.92 -51.58 -80.63
CA GLU A 421 -132.87 -52.69 -80.51
C GLU A 421 -134.30 -52.26 -80.84
N ALA A 422 -134.77 -51.11 -80.35
CA ALA A 422 -136.09 -50.59 -80.67
C ALA A 422 -136.25 -50.34 -82.19
N ARG A 423 -135.20 -49.81 -82.83
CA ARG A 423 -135.16 -49.64 -84.29
C ARG A 423 -135.06 -50.97 -85.04
N LEU A 424 -134.41 -51.98 -84.49
CA LEU A 424 -134.43 -53.34 -85.06
C LEU A 424 -135.82 -53.98 -84.93
N ARG A 425 -136.51 -53.86 -83.80
CA ARG A 425 -137.89 -54.34 -83.63
C ARG A 425 -138.87 -53.61 -84.55
N ASN A 426 -138.73 -52.29 -84.69
CA ASN A 426 -139.51 -51.51 -85.65
C ASN A 426 -139.24 -51.98 -87.09
N ARG A 427 -137.97 -52.19 -87.45
CA ARG A 427 -137.53 -52.74 -88.74
C ARG A 427 -138.07 -54.16 -89.01
N GLU A 428 -138.18 -54.98 -87.96
CA GLU A 428 -138.78 -56.31 -87.99
C GLU A 428 -140.29 -56.21 -88.24
N THR A 429 -141.01 -55.34 -87.53
CA THR A 429 -142.44 -55.08 -87.81
C THR A 429 -142.67 -54.43 -89.18
N ASP A 430 -141.76 -53.59 -89.68
CA ASP A 430 -141.81 -53.05 -91.05
C ASP A 430 -141.68 -54.18 -92.08
N LEU A 431 -140.84 -55.19 -91.80
CA LEU A 431 -140.68 -56.37 -92.66
C LEU A 431 -141.87 -57.32 -92.57
N ASP A 432 -142.44 -57.55 -91.38
CA ASP A 432 -143.71 -58.31 -91.20
C ASP A 432 -144.85 -57.65 -91.99
N ASN A 433 -144.96 -56.32 -91.91
CA ASN A 433 -145.93 -55.54 -92.69
C ASN A 433 -145.67 -55.65 -94.19
N LEU A 434 -144.40 -55.64 -94.62
CA LEU A 434 -144.02 -55.79 -96.03
C LEU A 434 -144.29 -57.21 -96.56
N GLU A 435 -144.10 -58.24 -95.74
CA GLU A 435 -144.46 -59.63 -96.06
C GLU A 435 -146.00 -59.78 -96.14
N ALA A 436 -146.76 -59.15 -95.24
CA ALA A 436 -148.21 -59.08 -95.32
C ALA A 436 -148.71 -58.34 -96.59
N ASP A 437 -148.08 -57.24 -96.98
CA ASP A 437 -148.39 -56.53 -98.23
C ASP A 437 -148.05 -57.37 -99.47
N LEU A 438 -146.92 -58.11 -99.46
CA LEU A 438 -146.54 -59.06 -100.51
C LEU A 438 -147.54 -60.21 -100.63
N TYR A 439 -148.09 -60.72 -99.52
CA TYR A 439 -149.18 -61.70 -99.51
C TYR A 439 -150.52 -61.14 -100.04
N SER A 440 -150.69 -59.81 -100.08
CA SER A 440 -151.99 -59.16 -100.31
C SER A 440 -152.18 -58.60 -101.73
N LYS A 441 -151.14 -58.42 -102.55
CA LYS A 441 -151.28 -57.81 -103.90
C LYS A 441 -150.46 -58.44 -105.04
N GLU A 442 -151.15 -59.25 -105.83
CA GLU A 442 -150.89 -59.38 -107.27
C GLU A 442 -151.33 -58.08 -108.02
N ALA A 443 -150.45 -57.09 -108.24
CA ALA A 443 -150.59 -56.06 -109.30
C ALA A 443 -149.37 -55.11 -109.41
N PRO A 444 -148.69 -55.00 -110.58
CA PRO A 444 -147.54 -54.09 -110.79
C PRO A 444 -147.89 -52.90 -111.76
N PRO A 445 -146.94 -52.04 -112.20
CA PRO A 445 -146.13 -51.09 -111.40
C PRO A 445 -145.93 -49.71 -112.10
N THR A 446 -145.33 -48.69 -111.44
CA THR A 446 -144.64 -47.57 -112.15
C THR A 446 -143.53 -46.84 -111.36
N LYS A 447 -142.26 -47.18 -111.66
CA LYS A 447 -141.12 -46.34 -112.12
C LYS A 447 -140.61 -45.05 -111.40
N GLN A 448 -139.29 -44.88 -111.57
CA GLN A 448 -138.39 -43.69 -111.40
C GLN A 448 -137.99 -43.31 -109.95
N GLU A 449 -136.72 -43.30 -109.48
CA GLU A 449 -135.33 -43.29 -110.06
C GLU A 449 -134.68 -41.89 -110.22
N SER A 450 -133.33 -41.84 -110.04
CA SER A 450 -132.35 -40.72 -110.15
C SER A 450 -132.30 -39.63 -109.03
N ASP A 451 -131.17 -38.96 -108.71
CA ASP A 451 -129.71 -39.28 -108.83
C ASP A 451 -128.82 -38.29 -108.02
N ALA A 452 -127.71 -38.79 -107.41
CA ALA A 452 -126.40 -38.14 -107.16
C ALA A 452 -126.32 -36.71 -106.50
N VAL A 453 -125.18 -36.00 -106.28
CA VAL A 453 -123.73 -36.19 -106.54
C VAL A 453 -122.83 -35.49 -105.46
N ASP A 454 -121.60 -36.00 -105.29
CA ASP A 454 -120.31 -35.27 -105.08
C ASP A 454 -119.84 -34.64 -103.74
N CYS A 455 -118.56 -34.26 -103.73
CA CYS A 455 -117.66 -33.93 -102.61
C CYS A 455 -117.16 -32.46 -102.65
N MET A 456 -116.34 -32.04 -101.66
CA MET A 456 -115.09 -31.25 -101.83
C MET A 456 -114.42 -30.95 -100.46
N ALA A 457 -113.17 -30.47 -100.46
CA ALA A 457 -112.34 -30.16 -99.27
C ALA A 457 -111.63 -28.79 -99.39
N THR A 458 -110.90 -28.29 -98.38
CA THR A 458 -109.68 -27.43 -98.55
C THR A 458 -108.93 -27.03 -97.25
N SER A 459 -107.59 -26.94 -97.36
CA SER A 459 -106.62 -25.99 -96.70
C SER A 459 -106.47 -25.92 -95.16
N GLY A 460 -105.32 -25.50 -94.59
CA GLY A 460 -103.98 -25.20 -95.15
C GLY A 460 -103.10 -24.26 -94.26
N ILE A 461 -101.81 -24.03 -94.64
CA ILE A 461 -100.79 -23.09 -94.04
C ILE A 461 -100.00 -23.63 -92.80
N ARG A 462 -98.66 -23.50 -92.62
CA ARG A 462 -97.46 -23.27 -93.49
C ARG A 462 -96.14 -23.53 -92.68
N ALA A 463 -95.01 -23.84 -93.36
CA ALA A 463 -93.67 -24.13 -92.79
C ALA A 463 -92.83 -22.85 -92.42
N SER A 464 -91.61 -22.90 -91.81
CA SER A 464 -90.35 -23.52 -92.33
C SER A 464 -89.20 -23.70 -91.29
N GLN A 465 -88.21 -24.53 -91.65
CA GLN A 465 -86.82 -24.71 -91.13
C GLN A 465 -85.82 -24.48 -92.33
N PRO A 466 -84.45 -24.55 -92.26
CA PRO A 466 -83.59 -25.29 -91.30
C PRO A 466 -82.15 -24.71 -90.96
N ASP A 467 -81.36 -25.55 -90.26
CA ASP A 467 -79.89 -25.83 -90.33
C ASP A 467 -78.72 -24.89 -89.92
N SER A 468 -77.85 -25.50 -89.08
CA SER A 468 -76.36 -25.58 -89.13
C SER A 468 -75.43 -24.71 -88.25
N ALA A 469 -74.88 -25.39 -87.24
CA ALA A 469 -73.51 -25.36 -86.68
C ALA A 469 -72.56 -24.14 -86.82
N THR A 470 -72.12 -23.59 -85.67
CA THR A 470 -70.72 -23.62 -85.11
C THR A 470 -70.62 -22.65 -83.92
N PRO A 471 -70.02 -23.02 -82.76
CA PRO A 471 -70.05 -22.18 -81.56
C PRO A 471 -68.93 -21.10 -81.52
N PRO A 472 -69.19 -19.90 -80.98
CA PRO A 472 -68.14 -18.97 -80.55
C PRO A 472 -67.46 -19.49 -79.26
N ALA A 473 -66.21 -19.09 -79.05
CA ALA A 473 -65.39 -19.61 -77.96
C ALA A 473 -65.93 -19.25 -76.56
N GLN A 474 -65.90 -20.21 -75.64
CA GLN A 474 -65.94 -19.91 -74.21
C GLN A 474 -64.66 -19.15 -73.85
N THR A 475 -64.79 -17.88 -73.47
CA THR A 475 -63.72 -17.16 -72.80
C THR A 475 -63.41 -17.87 -71.49
N ALA A 476 -62.14 -18.24 -71.28
CA ALA A 476 -61.70 -18.80 -69.99
C ALA A 476 -62.05 -17.83 -68.85
N PRO A 477 -62.39 -18.32 -67.64
CA PRO A 477 -62.69 -17.45 -66.52
C PRO A 477 -61.44 -16.64 -66.17
N ARG A 478 -61.50 -15.32 -66.35
CA ARG A 478 -60.53 -14.41 -65.74
C ARG A 478 -60.49 -14.66 -64.23
N PHE A 479 -59.30 -14.57 -63.66
CA PHE A 479 -59.17 -14.49 -62.20
C PHE A 479 -59.97 -13.28 -61.69
N ASP A 480 -60.96 -13.55 -60.85
CA ASP A 480 -61.71 -12.53 -60.10
C ASP A 480 -60.73 -11.70 -59.25
N ASP A 481 -60.94 -10.38 -59.17
CA ASP A 481 -60.09 -9.45 -58.41
C ASP A 481 -59.95 -9.89 -56.95
N LYS A 482 -60.99 -10.54 -56.41
CA LYS A 482 -60.98 -11.18 -55.08
C LYS A 482 -59.87 -12.23 -54.95
N TYR A 483 -59.68 -13.09 -55.95
CA TYR A 483 -58.64 -14.13 -55.94
C TYR A 483 -57.23 -13.52 -56.02
N ILE A 484 -57.09 -12.44 -56.79
CA ILE A 484 -55.84 -11.68 -56.90
C ILE A 484 -55.45 -11.08 -55.54
N GLU A 485 -56.41 -10.55 -54.79
CA GLU A 485 -56.14 -9.96 -53.48
C GLU A 485 -55.93 -11.01 -52.36
N GLU A 486 -56.62 -12.15 -52.38
CA GLU A 486 -56.29 -13.27 -51.47
C GLU A 486 -54.88 -13.83 -51.74
N TYR A 487 -54.48 -13.99 -53.01
CA TYR A 487 -53.11 -14.43 -53.34
C TYR A 487 -52.06 -13.38 -52.92
N ARG A 488 -52.37 -12.08 -53.03
CA ARG A 488 -51.52 -10.99 -52.50
C ARG A 488 -51.33 -11.10 -50.98
N LYS A 489 -52.39 -11.40 -50.21
CA LYS A 489 -52.30 -11.61 -48.75
C LYS A 489 -51.40 -12.81 -48.42
N CYS A 490 -51.57 -13.93 -49.11
CA CYS A 490 -50.73 -15.12 -48.93
C CYS A 490 -49.25 -14.84 -49.25
N TYR A 491 -48.95 -14.13 -50.34
CA TYR A 491 -47.59 -13.69 -50.67
C TYR A 491 -47.00 -12.78 -49.59
N ASN A 492 -47.72 -11.73 -49.18
CA ASN A 492 -47.27 -10.80 -48.13
C ASN A 492 -47.04 -11.54 -46.79
N ARG A 493 -47.88 -12.52 -46.45
CA ARG A 493 -47.72 -13.34 -45.25
C ARG A 493 -46.45 -14.19 -45.33
N ALA A 494 -46.21 -14.88 -46.45
CA ALA A 494 -44.99 -15.68 -46.65
C ALA A 494 -43.72 -14.84 -46.52
N ILE A 495 -43.69 -13.63 -47.11
CA ILE A 495 -42.55 -12.69 -46.95
C ILE A 495 -42.34 -12.29 -45.48
N LEU A 496 -43.41 -12.01 -44.73
CA LEU A 496 -43.30 -11.70 -43.29
C LEU A 496 -42.79 -12.88 -42.46
N ASP A 497 -43.24 -14.10 -42.76
CA ASP A 497 -42.77 -15.31 -42.06
C ASP A 497 -41.29 -15.62 -42.38
N ILE A 498 -40.84 -15.40 -43.63
CA ILE A 498 -39.42 -15.47 -44.01
C ILE A 498 -38.58 -14.43 -43.24
N MET A 499 -39.09 -13.20 -43.08
CA MET A 499 -38.41 -12.16 -42.29
C MET A 499 -38.37 -12.51 -40.79
N TYR A 500 -39.43 -13.11 -40.26
CA TYR A 500 -39.48 -13.58 -38.87
C TYR A 500 -38.46 -14.69 -38.60
N LEU A 501 -38.32 -15.66 -39.50
CA LEU A 501 -37.31 -16.73 -39.41
C LEU A 501 -35.86 -16.17 -39.39
N ARG A 502 -35.57 -15.13 -40.19
CA ARG A 502 -34.26 -14.44 -40.12
C ARG A 502 -34.02 -13.76 -38.77
N SER A 503 -35.06 -13.09 -38.23
CA SER A 503 -35.00 -12.42 -36.91
C SER A 503 -34.83 -13.40 -35.74
N LEU A 504 -35.45 -14.59 -35.83
CA LEU A 504 -35.20 -15.70 -34.91
C LEU A 504 -33.76 -16.20 -35.00
N GLY A 505 -33.21 -16.37 -36.21
CA GLY A 505 -31.80 -16.72 -36.43
C GLY A 505 -30.84 -15.73 -35.75
N ASP A 506 -31.00 -14.42 -36.01
CA ASP A 506 -30.20 -13.36 -35.38
C ASP A 506 -30.39 -13.24 -33.85
N THR A 507 -31.47 -13.81 -33.31
CA THR A 507 -31.68 -13.93 -31.87
C THR A 507 -30.98 -15.16 -31.30
N GLY A 508 -31.11 -16.32 -31.93
CA GLY A 508 -30.36 -17.54 -31.59
C GLY A 508 -28.85 -17.34 -31.67
N ARG A 509 -28.37 -16.55 -32.64
CA ARG A 509 -26.97 -16.12 -32.80
C ARG A 509 -26.35 -15.56 -31.50
N ARG A 510 -27.16 -14.88 -30.68
CA ARG A 510 -26.74 -14.27 -29.39
C ARG A 510 -26.79 -15.24 -28.20
N MET A 511 -27.40 -16.42 -28.35
CA MET A 511 -27.62 -17.40 -27.28
C MET A 511 -26.71 -18.63 -27.42
N VAL A 512 -26.26 -18.94 -28.64
CA VAL A 512 -25.33 -20.05 -28.92
C VAL A 512 -23.87 -19.64 -28.60
N GLN A 513 -23.28 -20.29 -27.60
CA GLN A 513 -21.89 -20.03 -27.17
C GLN A 513 -20.83 -20.65 -28.09
N ASP A 514 -21.11 -21.81 -28.69
CA ASP A 514 -20.23 -22.47 -29.66
C ASP A 514 -20.17 -21.65 -30.96
N GLU A 515 -18.96 -21.31 -31.41
CA GLU A 515 -18.74 -20.46 -32.58
C GLU A 515 -18.89 -21.20 -33.92
N GLN A 516 -18.43 -22.45 -34.00
CA GLN A 516 -18.53 -23.25 -35.23
C GLN A 516 -19.98 -23.66 -35.50
N PHE A 517 -20.71 -24.08 -34.47
CA PHE A 517 -22.12 -24.41 -34.60
C PHE A 517 -22.98 -23.17 -34.91
N ARG A 518 -22.68 -22.02 -34.30
CA ARG A 518 -23.35 -20.74 -34.58
C ARG A 518 -23.20 -20.34 -36.05
N ASP A 519 -21.98 -20.38 -36.60
CA ASP A 519 -21.74 -19.93 -37.96
C ASP A 519 -22.32 -20.89 -39.00
N ALA A 520 -22.25 -22.21 -38.76
CA ALA A 520 -22.93 -23.22 -39.59
C ALA A 520 -24.46 -23.00 -39.61
N LEU A 521 -25.08 -22.84 -38.44
CA LEU A 521 -26.52 -22.58 -38.30
C LEU A 521 -26.94 -21.26 -39.00
N MET A 522 -26.14 -20.21 -38.88
CA MET A 522 -26.44 -18.93 -39.53
C MET A 522 -26.36 -19.02 -41.06
N GLU A 523 -25.41 -19.76 -41.62
CA GLU A 523 -25.28 -19.93 -43.07
C GLU A 523 -26.37 -20.85 -43.64
N GLU A 524 -26.81 -21.87 -42.88
CA GLU A 524 -27.97 -22.71 -43.23
C GLU A 524 -29.29 -21.91 -43.23
N ILE A 525 -29.54 -21.10 -42.19
CA ILE A 525 -30.71 -20.20 -42.13
C ILE A 525 -30.67 -19.17 -43.27
N LYS A 526 -29.50 -18.61 -43.57
CA LYS A 526 -29.29 -17.66 -44.67
C LYS A 526 -29.56 -18.28 -46.04
N THR A 527 -29.04 -19.48 -46.28
CA THR A 527 -29.26 -20.25 -47.53
C THR A 527 -30.74 -20.62 -47.70
N THR A 528 -31.35 -21.17 -46.65
CA THR A 528 -32.74 -21.64 -46.65
C THR A 528 -33.73 -20.50 -46.84
N THR A 529 -33.60 -19.41 -46.07
CA THR A 529 -34.48 -18.24 -46.23
C THR A 529 -34.23 -17.51 -47.56
N GLY A 530 -33.01 -17.54 -48.10
CA GLY A 530 -32.70 -17.06 -49.45
C GLY A 530 -33.50 -17.80 -50.52
N SER A 531 -33.31 -19.12 -50.61
CA SER A 531 -34.02 -19.98 -51.56
C SER A 531 -35.55 -19.88 -51.44
N LEU A 532 -36.08 -19.79 -50.22
CA LEU A 532 -37.51 -19.60 -49.98
C LEU A 532 -38.00 -18.20 -50.42
N THR A 533 -37.15 -17.17 -50.36
CA THR A 533 -37.45 -15.85 -50.96
C THR A 533 -37.54 -15.98 -52.47
N ASP A 534 -36.51 -16.53 -53.12
CA ASP A 534 -36.45 -16.66 -54.59
C ASP A 534 -37.61 -17.49 -55.17
N ALA A 535 -38.02 -18.55 -54.46
CA ALA A 535 -39.18 -19.36 -54.81
C ALA A 535 -40.50 -18.58 -54.68
N THR A 536 -40.68 -17.81 -53.60
CA THR A 536 -41.88 -16.98 -53.36
C THR A 536 -41.99 -15.86 -54.40
N ASP A 537 -40.87 -15.20 -54.71
CA ASP A 537 -40.73 -14.18 -55.75
C ASP A 537 -41.02 -14.74 -57.16
N SER A 538 -40.60 -15.98 -57.43
CA SER A 538 -40.83 -16.66 -58.71
C SER A 538 -42.28 -17.09 -58.87
N ALA A 539 -42.90 -17.61 -57.80
CA ALA A 539 -44.33 -17.91 -57.79
C ALA A 539 -45.19 -16.65 -58.03
N TRP A 540 -44.82 -15.52 -57.40
CA TRP A 540 -45.46 -14.22 -57.65
C TRP A 540 -45.28 -13.73 -59.09
N LYS A 541 -44.12 -13.93 -59.70
CA LYS A 541 -43.89 -13.62 -61.13
C LYS A 541 -44.78 -14.49 -62.04
N VAL A 542 -44.85 -15.80 -61.81
CA VAL A 542 -45.72 -16.73 -62.55
C VAL A 542 -47.20 -16.34 -62.41
N PHE A 543 -47.66 -16.08 -61.17
CA PHE A 543 -49.01 -15.57 -60.93
C PHE A 543 -49.26 -14.23 -61.65
N GLY A 544 -48.28 -13.34 -61.63
CA GLY A 544 -48.31 -12.06 -62.34
C GLY A 544 -48.30 -12.16 -63.88
N TYR A 545 -48.07 -13.35 -64.47
CA TYR A 545 -48.37 -13.63 -65.87
C TYR A 545 -49.79 -14.21 -66.03
N LEU A 546 -50.16 -15.20 -65.21
CA LEU A 546 -51.48 -15.86 -65.23
C LEU A 546 -52.66 -14.92 -64.92
N ALA A 547 -52.45 -13.86 -64.14
CA ALA A 547 -53.43 -12.82 -63.86
C ALA A 547 -53.48 -11.71 -64.94
N ARG A 548 -52.72 -11.85 -66.04
CA ARG A 548 -52.68 -10.90 -67.18
C ARG A 548 -53.00 -11.52 -68.54
N SER A 549 -53.06 -12.85 -68.62
CA SER A 549 -53.76 -13.61 -69.68
C SER A 549 -55.26 -13.59 -69.44
#